data_AF-A0A3B8Q338-F1
#
_entry.id   AF-A0A3B8Q338-F1
#
_cell.length_a   1.000
_cell.length_b   1.000
_cell.length_c   1.000
_cell.angle_alpha   90.00
_cell.angle_beta   90.00
_cell.angle_gamma   90.00
#
_symmetry.space_group_name_H-M   'P 1'
#
loop_
_entity.id
_entity.type
_entity.pdbx_description
1 polymer ?
#
loop_
_entity_poly.entity_id
_entity_poly.type
_entity_poly.pdbx_seq_one_letter_code
_entity_poly.pdbx_strand_id
1 'polypeptide(L)' 'DCDLCRETAPNNFTRWEEGGYSYVKKQPESPEEEAACKEAMEGCPVEAIGNNGG' A
#
# COMPACT_ATOMS: atom_id res chain seq x y z
N ASP A 1 -2.09 12.01 -1.66
CA ASP A 1 -1.15 11.13 -0.96
C ASP A 1 -1.23 11.46 0.52
N CYS A 2 -1.75 10.56 1.35
CA CYS A 2 -1.84 10.76 2.80
C CYS A 2 -0.72 10.02 3.55
N ASP A 3 0.20 9.40 2.81
CA ASP A 3 1.38 8.66 3.25
C ASP A 3 1.15 7.40 4.10
N LEU A 4 -0.08 7.20 4.59
CA LEU A 4 -0.47 6.09 5.46
C LEU A 4 -0.08 4.71 4.92
N CYS A 5 -0.20 4.48 3.60
CA CYS A 5 0.15 3.19 3.02
C CYS A 5 1.64 2.84 3.13
N ARG A 6 2.52 3.84 3.08
CA ARG A 6 3.97 3.67 3.21
C ARG A 6 4.41 3.61 4.67
N GLU A 7 3.64 4.20 5.58
CA GLU A 7 3.87 4.09 7.02
C GLU A 7 3.43 2.73 7.57
N THR A 8 2.24 2.27 7.17
CA THR A 8 1.68 0.99 7.62
C THR A 8 2.35 -0.20 6.93
N ALA A 9 2.66 -0.11 5.64
CA ALA A 9 3.23 -1.20 4.86
C ALA A 9 4.44 -0.77 4.00
N PRO A 10 5.55 -0.31 4.62
CA PRO A 10 6.75 0.20 3.92
C PRO A 10 7.44 -0.85 3.03
N ASN A 11 7.23 -2.13 3.30
CA ASN A 11 7.78 -3.22 2.50
C ASN A 11 7.03 -3.42 1.17
N ASN A 12 5.78 -2.97 1.10
CA ASN A 12 4.88 -3.21 -0.04
C ASN A 12 4.57 -1.95 -0.84
N PHE A 13 4.52 -0.79 -0.18
CA PHE A 13 4.24 0.49 -0.82
C PHE A 13 5.50 1.36 -0.93
N THR A 14 5.58 2.15 -1.98
CA THR A 14 6.58 3.20 -2.13
C THR A 14 6.01 4.39 -2.88
N ARG A 15 6.71 5.51 -2.83
CA ARG A 15 6.36 6.70 -3.60
C ARG A 15 7.07 6.69 -4.94
N TRP A 16 6.36 7.07 -5.99
CA TRP A 16 6.99 7.57 -7.20
C TRP A 16 7.30 9.05 -7.01
N GLU A 17 8.57 9.39 -6.84
CA GLU A 17 9.04 10.76 -6.61
C GLU A 17 8.65 11.72 -7.76
N GLU A 18 8.87 11.33 -9.02
CA GLU A 18 8.55 12.17 -10.18
C GLU A 18 7.04 12.30 -10.45
N GLY A 19 6.27 11.23 -10.21
CA GLY A 19 4.82 11.21 -10.41
C GLY A 19 4.02 11.77 -9.23
N GLY A 20 4.63 11.85 -8.04
CA GLY A 20 3.99 12.35 -6.83
C GLY A 20 2.90 11.43 -6.26
N TYR A 21 2.88 10.14 -6.61
CA TYR A 21 1.88 9.18 -6.13
C TYR A 21 2.49 7.93 -5.52
N SER A 22 1.76 7.32 -4.58
CA SER A 22 2.10 6.03 -3.98
C SER A 22 1.66 4.88 -4.88
N TYR A 23 2.46 3.81 -4.94
CA TYR A 23 2.13 2.58 -5.65
C TYR A 23 2.62 1.35 -4.89
N VAL A 24 2.06 0.18 -5.23
CA VAL A 24 2.52 -1.12 -4.70
C VAL A 24 3.82 -1.49 -5.41
N LYS A 25 4.95 -1.45 -4.71
CA LYS A 25 6.25 -1.93 -5.24
C LYS A 25 6.38 -3.45 -5.16
N LYS A 26 5.68 -4.09 -4.22
CA LYS A 26 5.77 -5.53 -3.95
C LYS A 26 4.43 -6.05 -3.40
N GLN A 27 3.88 -7.09 -4.00
CA GLN A 27 2.74 -7.81 -3.42
C GLN A 27 3.17 -8.53 -2.13
N PRO A 28 2.28 -8.66 -1.13
CA PRO A 28 2.60 -9.37 0.10
C PRO A 28 2.90 -10.85 -0.18
N GLU A 29 4.00 -11.35 0.36
CA GLU A 29 4.41 -12.76 0.26
C GLU A 29 4.33 -13.48 1.61
N SER A 30 4.15 -12.72 2.71
CA SER A 30 3.97 -13.27 4.05
C SER A 30 2.62 -12.84 4.66
N PRO A 31 2.08 -13.60 5.63
CA PRO A 31 0.87 -13.20 6.35
C PRO A 31 0.99 -11.84 7.05
N GLU A 32 2.20 -11.47 7.47
CA GLU A 32 2.48 -10.17 8.11
C GLU A 32 2.40 -9.03 7.09
N GLU A 33 2.98 -9.21 5.91
CA GLU A 33 2.86 -8.25 4.81
C GLU A 33 1.39 -8.14 4.34
N GLU A 34 0.66 -9.26 4.29
CA GLU A 34 -0.76 -9.27 3.92
C GLU A 34 -1.62 -8.50 4.93
N ALA A 35 -1.38 -8.71 6.23
CA ALA A 35 -2.06 -7.96 7.29
C ALA A 35 -1.75 -6.45 7.19
N ALA A 36 -0.50 -6.08 7.01
CA ALA A 36 -0.09 -4.68 6.85
C ALA A 36 -0.71 -4.04 5.58
N CYS A 37 -0.78 -4.76 4.47
CA CYS A 37 -1.42 -4.29 3.25
C CYS A 37 -2.93 -4.10 3.43
N LYS A 38 -3.60 -5.00 4.17
CA LYS A 38 -5.03 -4.86 4.52
C LYS A 38 -5.28 -3.66 5.42
N GLU A 39 -4.45 -3.45 6.43
CA GLU A 39 -4.56 -2.28 7.32
C GLU A 39 -4.35 -0.98 6.53
N ALA A 40 -3.35 -0.94 5.65
CA ALA A 40 -3.13 0.21 4.76
C ALA A 40 -4.34 0.47 3.83
N MET A 41 -4.98 -0.59 3.34
CA MET A 41 -6.19 -0.52 2.50
C MET A 41 -7.38 0.04 3.27
N GLU A 42 -7.66 -0.47 4.47
CA GLU A 42 -8.74 0.00 5.33
C GLU A 42 -8.53 1.45 5.79
N GLY A 43 -7.27 1.85 5.98
CA GLY A 43 -6.90 3.22 6.35
C GLY A 43 -6.94 4.21 5.18
N CYS A 44 -7.04 3.75 3.93
CA CYS A 44 -6.94 4.63 2.77
C CYS A 44 -8.20 5.51 2.64
N PRO A 45 -8.13 6.84 2.82
CA PRO A 45 -9.31 7.72 2.86
C PRO A 45 -10.03 7.84 1.51
N VAL A 46 -9.38 7.40 0.44
CA VAL A 46 -9.88 7.44 -0.94
C VAL A 46 -10.00 6.04 -1.54
N GLU A 47 -9.84 5.00 -0.73
CA GLU A 47 -9.95 3.59 -1.15
C GLU A 47 -9.11 3.27 -2.41
N ALA A 48 -7.93 3.90 -2.52
CA ALA A 48 -7.07 3.79 -3.72
C ALA A 48 -6.30 2.45 -3.80
N ILE A 49 -6.32 1.65 -2.74
CA ILE A 49 -5.62 0.36 -2.67
C ILE A 49 -6.65 -0.72 -3.00
N GLY A 50 -6.51 -1.35 -4.17
CA GLY A 50 -7.39 -2.44 -4.60
C GLY A 50 -6.81 -3.83 -4.31
N ASN A 51 -7.70 -4.83 -4.21
CA ASN A 51 -7.35 -6.25 -4.04
C ASN A 51 -7.66 -7.08 -5.31
N ASN A 52 -7.51 -6.47 -6.49
CA ASN A 52 -7.90 -7.09 -7.76
C ASN A 52 -6.76 -7.94 -8.36
N GLY A 53 -5.93 -8.56 -7.53
CA GLY A 53 -4.77 -9.36 -7.93
C GLY A 53 -5.15 -10.73 -8.51
N GLY A 54 -5.95 -10.74 -9.58
CA GLY A 54 -6.32 -11.92 -10.37
C GLY A 54 -5.87 -11.80 -11.82
#